data_AF-A0A2E1I0W7-F1
#
_entry.id   AF-A0A2E1I0W7-F1
#
_cell.length_a   1.000
_cell.length_b   1.000
_cell.length_c   1.000
_cell.angle_alpha   90.00
_cell.angle_beta   90.00
_cell.angle_gamma   90.00
#
_symmetry.space_group_name_H-M   'P 1'
#
loop_
_entity.id
_entity.type
_entity.pdbx_description
1 polymer ?
#
loop_
_entity_poly.entity_id
_entity_poly.type
_entity_poly.pdbx_seq_one_letter_code
_entity_poly.pdbx_strand_id
1 'polypeptide(L)' 'KFNEALLPIIQKTPPPAYKGKYVKIKFCTQLPSSYPQFAFFCNLPQYIKDPYKRFLENKIREIYDFSGVPINIFFRKK' A
#
# COMPACT_ATOMS: atom_id res chain seq x y z
N LYS A 1 -11.53 6.49 -6.71
CA LYS A 1 -10.45 7.52 -6.72
C LYS A 1 -9.11 6.99 -6.19
N PHE A 2 -8.87 6.86 -4.88
CA PHE A 2 -7.57 6.37 -4.35
C PHE A 2 -7.19 4.98 -4.88
N ASN A 3 -8.14 4.05 -4.83
CA ASN A 3 -7.94 2.69 -5.33
C ASN A 3 -7.56 2.64 -6.82
N GLU A 4 -8.19 3.48 -7.65
CA GLU A 4 -7.95 3.52 -9.10
C GLU A 4 -6.59 4.13 -9.44
N ALA A 5 -6.11 5.09 -8.64
CA ALA A 5 -4.79 5.69 -8.83
C ALA A 5 -3.66 4.74 -8.43
N LEU A 6 -3.81 4.01 -7.34
CA LEU A 6 -2.72 3.24 -6.73
C LEU A 6 -2.64 1.78 -7.22
N LEU A 7 -3.76 1.15 -7.55
CA LEU A 7 -3.77 -0.21 -8.13
C LEU A 7 -2.89 -0.38 -9.38
N PRO A 8 -2.93 0.50 -10.40
CA PRO A 8 -2.10 0.32 -11.59
C PRO A 8 -0.60 0.43 -11.28
N ILE A 9 -0.22 1.26 -10.30
CA ILE A 9 1.17 1.38 -9.84
C ILE A 9 1.62 0.06 -9.19
N ILE A 10 0.81 -0.47 -8.29
CA ILE A 10 1.06 -1.77 -7.63
C ILE A 10 1.13 -2.92 -8.65
N GLN A 11 0.30 -2.90 -9.70
CA GLN A 11 0.32 -3.93 -10.73
C GLN A 11 1.60 -3.88 -11.57
N LYS A 12 2.12 -2.67 -11.85
CA LYS A 12 3.41 -2.49 -12.55
C LYS A 12 4.59 -2.94 -11.69
N THR A 13 4.54 -2.66 -10.39
CA THR A 13 5.60 -3.01 -9.44
C THR A 13 5.03 -3.89 -8.32
N PRO A 14 4.77 -5.18 -8.58
CA PRO A 14 4.24 -6.06 -7.56
C PRO A 14 5.27 -6.29 -6.45
N PRO A 15 4.81 -6.57 -5.22
CA PRO A 15 5.70 -6.96 -4.14
C PRO A 15 6.45 -8.25 -4.50
N PRO A 16 7.71 -8.40 -4.04
CA PRO A 16 8.51 -9.58 -4.33
C PRO A 16 7.82 -10.84 -3.82
N ALA A 17 7.89 -11.91 -4.61
CA ALA A 17 7.38 -13.21 -4.19
C ALA A 17 8.23 -13.75 -3.04
N TYR A 18 7.59 -14.23 -1.98
CA TYR A 18 8.28 -14.86 -0.86
C TYR A 18 7.91 -16.33 -0.81
N LYS A 19 8.92 -17.22 -0.84
CA LYS A 19 8.73 -18.68 -0.86
C LYS A 19 7.77 -19.15 -1.97
N GLY A 20 7.90 -18.58 -3.17
CA GLY A 20 7.04 -18.90 -4.33
C GLY A 20 5.60 -18.38 -4.24
N LYS A 21 5.24 -17.65 -3.18
CA LYS A 21 3.90 -17.05 -3.02
C LYS A 21 3.93 -15.59 -3.45
N TYR A 22 3.08 -15.25 -4.41
CA TYR A 22 2.87 -13.88 -4.85
C TYR A 22 1.85 -13.16 -3.97
N VAL A 23 2.21 -11.98 -3.49
CA VAL A 23 1.28 -11.11 -2.76
C VAL A 23 0.50 -10.28 -3.77
N LYS A 24 -0.83 -10.47 -3.79
CA LYS A 24 -1.73 -9.71 -4.64
C LYS A 24 -2.56 -8.77 -3.79
N ILE A 25 -2.38 -7.47 -4.02
CA ILE A 25 -3.21 -6.43 -3.43
C ILE A 25 -4.47 -6.31 -4.29
N LYS A 26 -5.63 -6.53 -3.68
CA LYS A 26 -6.93 -6.51 -4.37
C LYS A 26 -7.59 -5.15 -4.29
N PHE A 27 -7.43 -4.46 -3.16
CA PHE A 27 -8.13 -3.23 -2.86
C PHE A 27 -7.32 -2.39 -1.87
N CYS A 28 -7.39 -1.08 -2.00
CA CYS A 28 -6.81 -0.14 -1.05
C CYS A 28 -7.78 1.01 -0.76
N THR A 29 -7.80 1.44 0.49
CA THR A 29 -8.71 2.49 0.98
C THR A 29 -7.98 3.40 1.95
N GLN A 30 -8.40 4.67 1.98
CA GLN A 30 -8.07 5.57 3.06
C GLN A 30 -9.00 5.30 4.25
N LEU A 31 -8.46 5.36 5.47
CA LEU A 31 -9.24 5.28 6.70
C LEU A 31 -9.53 6.70 7.21
N PRO A 32 -10.74 6.96 7.75
CA PRO A 32 -11.04 8.24 8.39
C PRO A 32 -10.28 8.33 9.72
N SER A 33 -9.24 9.15 9.77
CA SER A 33 -8.41 9.39 10.95
C SER A 33 -7.82 10.80 10.90
N SER A 34 -7.35 11.30 12.05
CA SER A 34 -6.74 12.64 12.17
C SER A 34 -5.44 12.81 11.38
N TYR A 35 -4.83 11.70 10.93
CA TYR A 35 -3.66 11.68 10.06
C TYR A 35 -3.90 10.70 8.89
N PRO A 36 -3.20 10.85 7.75
CA PRO A 36 -3.43 10.00 6.58
C PRO A 36 -3.08 8.54 6.87
N GLN A 37 -4.13 7.72 6.99
CA GLN A 37 -4.05 6.28 7.17
C GLN A 37 -4.55 5.56 5.93
N PHE A 38 -3.80 4.57 5.47
CA PHE A 38 -4.15 3.75 4.30
C PHE A 38 -4.16 2.28 4.66
N ALA A 39 -5.25 1.60 4.31
CA ALA A 39 -5.40 0.17 4.47
C ALA A 39 -5.36 -0.53 3.11
N PHE A 40 -4.45 -1.49 3.00
CA PHE A 40 -4.27 -2.34 1.82
C PHE A 40 -4.76 -3.75 2.12
N PHE A 41 -5.67 -4.23 1.29
CA PHE A 41 -6.23 -5.56 1.39
C PHE A 41 -5.55 -6.49 0.41
N CYS A 42 -4.87 -7.50 0.96
CA CYS A 42 -4.11 -8.46 0.18
C CYS A 42 -4.37 -9.89 0.64
N ASN A 43 -3.97 -10.85 -0.18
CA ASN A 43 -4.07 -12.28 0.15
C ASN A 43 -3.16 -12.68 1.33
N LEU A 44 -1.95 -12.11 1.37
CA LEU A 44 -0.89 -12.53 2.29
C LEU A 44 -0.14 -11.31 2.86
N PRO A 45 -0.74 -10.58 3.83
CA PRO A 45 -0.13 -9.38 4.41
C PRO A 45 1.20 -9.66 5.10
N GLN A 46 1.35 -10.85 5.69
CA GLN A 46 2.56 -11.29 6.39
C GLN A 46 3.83 -11.36 5.52
N TYR A 47 3.69 -11.42 4.19
CA TYR A 47 4.83 -11.48 3.28
C TYR A 47 5.22 -10.10 2.74
N ILE A 48 4.51 -9.05 3.13
CA ILE A 48 4.89 -7.69 2.78
C ILE A 48 5.97 -7.23 3.75
N LYS A 49 7.14 -6.93 3.20
CA LYS A 49 8.30 -6.44 3.95
C LYS A 49 8.34 -4.91 3.97
N ASP A 50 9.08 -4.35 4.91
CA ASP A 50 9.26 -2.90 5.06
C ASP A 50 9.70 -2.16 3.79
N PRO A 51 10.59 -2.70 2.93
CA PRO A 51 10.97 -2.02 1.69
C PRO A 51 9.78 -1.73 0.78
N TYR A 52 8.85 -2.68 0.67
CA TYR A 52 7.66 -2.50 -0.15
C TYR A 52 6.66 -1.54 0.50
N LYS A 53 6.57 -1.54 1.84
CA LYS A 53 5.79 -0.55 2.59
C LYS A 53 6.30 0.88 2.32
N ARG A 54 7.62 1.09 2.39
CA ARG A 54 8.27 2.38 2.09
C ARG A 54 8.06 2.82 0.64
N PHE A 55 8.13 1.87 -0.30
CA PHE A 55 7.83 2.15 -1.71
C PHE A 55 6.40 2.70 -1.89
N LEU A 56 5.40 2.07 -1.27
CA LEU A 56 4.01 2.55 -1.33
C LEU A 56 3.86 3.90 -0.65
N GLU A 57 4.52 4.11 0.49
CA GLU A 57 4.51 5.39 1.21
C GLU A 57 5.05 6.53 0.35
N ASN A 58 6.19 6.32 -0.30
CA ASN A 58 6.80 7.30 -1.21
C ASN A 58 5.88 7.60 -2.40
N LYS A 59 5.27 6.58 -3.01
CA LYS A 59 4.34 6.79 -4.12
C LYS A 59 3.09 7.56 -3.71
N ILE A 60 2.57 7.32 -2.50
CA ILE A 60 1.44 8.09 -1.97
C ILE A 60 1.85 9.54 -1.74
N ARG A 61 3.05 9.80 -1.20
CA ARG A 61 3.58 11.17 -1.06
C ARG A 61 3.71 11.89 -2.40
N GLU A 62 4.23 11.23 -3.43
CA GLU A 62 4.37 11.80 -4.77
C GLU A 62 3.02 12.20 -5.40
N ILE A 63 1.96 11.40 -5.19
CA ILE A 63 0.65 11.63 -5.83
C ILE A 63 -0.17 12.69 -5.10
N TYR A 64 -0.09 12.72 -3.77
CA TYR A 64 -1.00 13.52 -2.93
C TYR A 64 -0.29 14.63 -2.14
N ASP A 65 1.01 14.81 -2.34
CA ASP A 65 1.86 15.85 -1.74
C ASP A 65 1.72 15.98 -0.21
N PHE A 66 1.77 14.83 0.47
CA PHE A 66 1.78 14.79 1.92
C PHE A 66 3.18 15.13 2.47
N SER A 67 3.46 16.43 2.58
CA SER A 67 4.66 16.96 3.23
C SER A 67 4.38 17.26 4.71
N GLY A 68 5.33 16.91 5.59
CA GLY A 68 5.24 17.24 7.03
C GLY A 68 4.27 16.38 7.88
N VAL A 69 3.48 15.48 7.29
CA VAL A 69 2.58 14.57 8.03
C VAL A 69 3.04 13.10 8.00
N PRO A 70 2.91 12.36 9.11
CA PRO A 70 3.18 10.93 9.12
C PRO A 70 2.09 10.18 8.35
N ILE A 71 2.50 9.32 7.42
CA ILE A 71 1.61 8.42 6.69
C ILE A 71 1.69 7.05 7.33
N ASN A 72 0.54 6.49 7.70
CA ASN A 72 0.47 5.15 8.26
C ASN A 72 -0.18 4.18 7.27
N ILE A 73 0.58 3.14 6.94
CA ILE A 73 0.16 2.08 6.02
C ILE A 73 -0.09 0.79 6.80
N PHE A 74 -1.27 0.23 6.63
CA PHE A 74 -1.69 -1.04 7.20
C PHE A 74 -1.96 -2.06 6.10
N PHE A 75 -1.48 -3.29 6.29
CA PHE A 75 -1.82 -4.41 5.42
C PHE A 75 -2.77 -5.34 6.17
N ARG A 76 -3.96 -5.54 5.61
CA ARG A 76 -4.97 -6.45 6.14
C ARG A 76 -5.17 -7.61 5.20
N LYS A 77 -5.47 -8.77 5.78
CA LYS A 77 -5.91 -9.94 5.03
C LYS A 77 -7.35 -9.69 4.58
N LYS A 78 -7.64 -9.93 3.30
CA LYS A 78 -9.02 -10.03 2.81
C LYS A 78 -9.52 -11.45 2.94
#